data_AF-A0A1M5RA01-F1
#
_entry.id   AF-A0A1M5RA01-F1
#
_cell.length_a   1.000
_cell.length_b   1.000
_cell.length_c   1.000
_cell.angle_alpha   90.00
_cell.angle_beta   90.00
_cell.angle_gamma   90.00
#
_symmetry.space_group_name_H-M   'P 1'
#
loop_
_entity.id
_entity.type
_entity.pdbx_description
1 polymer ?
#
loop_
_entity_poly.entity_id
_entity_poly.type
_entity_poly.pdbx_seq_one_letter_code
_entity_poly.pdbx_strand_id
1 'polypeptide(L)' 'MAQEKDVQRPELDLDAEARAALEEARAMPHGPERAQAMKKAGNLRNAADLLGKAYSKRGRPAKT' A
#
# COMPACT_ATOMS: atom_id res chain seq x y z
N MET A 1 -0.24 -16.15 27.61
CA MET A 1 0.67 -16.71 26.60
C MET A 1 0.40 -15.98 25.29
N ALA A 2 1.45 -15.30 24.79
CA ALA A 2 1.66 -14.66 23.49
C ALA A 2 0.45 -14.15 22.66
N GLN A 3 0.44 -12.82 22.46
CA GLN A 3 -0.28 -12.14 21.39
C GLN A 3 0.29 -12.58 20.04
N GLU A 4 -0.48 -13.32 19.23
CA GLU A 4 -0.15 -13.58 17.83
C GLU A 4 -0.41 -12.28 17.04
N LYS A 5 0.62 -11.47 16.88
CA LYS A 5 0.60 -10.15 16.24
C LYS A 5 1.65 -10.08 15.12
N ASP A 6 1.68 -11.12 14.29
CA ASP A 6 2.62 -11.33 13.19
C ASP A 6 1.79 -12.02 12.09
N VAL A 7 1.59 -11.58 10.85
CA VAL A 7 2.52 -11.02 9.85
C VAL A 7 1.70 -10.38 8.69
N GLN A 8 0.84 -9.37 8.93
CA GLN A 8 0.14 -8.63 7.84
C GLN A 8 0.17 -7.10 8.00
N ARG A 9 0.94 -6.60 8.96
CA ARG A 9 0.94 -5.19 9.36
C ARG A 9 1.46 -4.21 8.29
N PRO A 10 2.54 -4.49 7.53
CA PRO A 10 3.09 -3.47 6.65
C PRO A 10 2.26 -3.19 5.39
N GLU A 11 1.49 -4.16 4.87
CA GLU A 11 0.64 -3.93 3.69
C GLU A 11 -0.61 -3.11 4.02
N LEU A 12 -1.26 -3.45 5.15
CA LEU A 12 -2.47 -2.76 5.60
C LEU A 12 -2.21 -1.28 5.90
N ASP A 13 -1.05 -0.96 6.46
CA ASP A 13 -0.67 0.41 6.78
C ASP A 13 -0.45 1.25 5.49
N LEU A 14 0.21 0.70 4.47
CA LEU A 14 0.47 1.41 3.21
C LEU A 14 -0.77 1.58 2.35
N ASP A 15 -1.66 0.59 2.31
CA ASP A 15 -2.95 0.72 1.62
C ASP A 15 -3.87 1.72 2.32
N ALA A 16 -3.88 1.74 3.65
CA ALA A 16 -4.61 2.73 4.43
C ALA A 16 -4.08 4.15 4.18
N GLU A 17 -2.74 4.32 4.16
CA GLU A 17 -2.08 5.59 3.87
C GLU A 17 -2.36 6.07 2.43
N ALA A 18 -2.34 5.14 1.46
CA ALA A 18 -2.69 5.44 0.07
C ALA A 18 -4.14 5.93 -0.08
N ARG A 19 -5.09 5.33 0.66
CA ARG A 19 -6.50 5.76 0.66
C ARG A 19 -6.67 7.14 1.28
N ALA A 20 -6.04 7.38 2.43
CA ALA A 20 -6.08 8.69 3.10
C ALA A 20 -5.51 9.80 2.19
N ALA A 21 -4.34 9.56 1.58
CA ALA A 21 -3.72 10.50 0.64
C ALA A 21 -4.61 10.77 -0.60
N LEU A 22 -5.39 9.78 -1.04
CA LEU A 22 -6.30 9.91 -2.17
C LEU A 22 -7.54 10.71 -1.80
N GLU A 23 -8.10 10.51 -0.61
CA GLU A 23 -9.21 11.33 -0.08
C GLU A 23 -8.79 12.79 0.09
N GLU A 24 -7.61 13.04 0.65
CA GLU A 24 -7.04 14.39 0.76
C GLU A 24 -6.87 15.03 -0.63
N ALA A 25 -6.30 14.29 -1.59
CA ALA A 25 -6.17 14.77 -2.96
C ALA A 25 -7.52 15.01 -3.66
N ARG A 26 -8.59 14.29 -3.28
CA ARG A 26 -9.96 14.53 -3.80
C ARG A 26 -10.59 15.77 -3.20
N ALA A 27 -10.30 16.07 -1.93
CA ALA A 27 -10.78 17.27 -1.26
C ALA A 27 -10.11 18.55 -1.78
N MET A 28 -8.91 18.45 -2.35
CA MET A 28 -8.23 19.58 -2.97
C MET A 28 -8.96 20.07 -4.23
N PRO A 29 -8.99 21.40 -4.48
CA PRO A 29 -9.50 21.94 -5.72
C PRO A 29 -8.66 21.47 -6.92
N HIS A 30 -9.25 21.50 -8.11
CA HIS A 30 -8.55 21.14 -9.33
C HIS A 30 -7.35 22.06 -9.57
N GLY A 31 -6.15 21.48 -9.56
CA GLY A 31 -4.90 22.22 -9.71
C GLY A 31 -3.67 21.31 -9.77
N PRO A 32 -2.48 21.89 -10.01
CA PRO A 32 -1.22 21.16 -10.06
C PRO A 32 -0.89 20.46 -8.73
N GLU A 33 -1.30 21.04 -7.61
CA GLU A 33 -1.13 20.49 -6.25
C GLU A 33 -1.93 19.19 -6.07
N ARG A 34 -3.19 19.17 -6.53
CA ARG A 34 -4.02 17.96 -6.58
C ARG A 34 -3.39 16.86 -7.44
N ALA A 35 -2.81 17.22 -8.58
CA ALA A 35 -2.16 16.24 -9.45
C ALA A 35 -0.93 15.59 -8.79
N GLN A 36 -0.15 16.38 -8.03
CA GLN A 36 0.97 15.86 -7.25
C GLN A 36 0.50 14.95 -6.10
N ALA A 37 -0.57 15.33 -5.40
CA ALA A 37 -1.15 14.52 -4.33
C ALA A 37 -1.71 13.19 -4.86
N MET A 38 -2.42 13.20 -6.00
CA MET A 38 -2.87 11.98 -6.68
C MET A 38 -1.71 11.08 -7.10
N LYS A 39 -0.61 11.66 -7.58
CA LYS A 39 0.60 10.91 -7.93
C LYS A 39 1.25 10.24 -6.71
N LYS A 40 1.29 10.94 -5.57
CA LYS A 40 1.77 10.36 -4.29
C LYS A 40 0.90 9.19 -3.86
N ALA A 41 -0.42 9.33 -3.89
CA ALA A 41 -1.36 8.25 -3.57
C ALA A 41 -1.18 7.02 -4.48
N GLY A 42 -1.00 7.23 -5.79
CA GLY A 42 -0.72 6.15 -6.74
C GLY A 42 0.61 5.43 -6.48
N ASN A 43 1.66 6.17 -6.09
CA ASN A 43 2.95 5.57 -5.73
C ASN A 43 2.86 4.72 -4.46
N LEU A 44 2.11 5.17 -3.44
CA LEU A 44 1.88 4.40 -2.22
C LEU A 44 1.15 3.08 -2.50
N ARG A 45 0.12 3.11 -3.36
CA ARG A 45 -0.57 1.88 -3.79
C ARG A 45 0.34 0.93 -4.56
N ASN A 46 1.16 1.46 -5.47
CA ASN A 46 2.15 0.64 -6.18
C ASN A 46 3.18 0.02 -5.22
N ALA A 47 3.59 0.74 -4.17
CA ALA A 47 4.48 0.21 -3.15
C ALA A 47 3.82 -0.94 -2.36
N ALA A 48 2.54 -0.79 -1.97
CA ALA A 48 1.76 -1.85 -1.36
C ALA A 48 1.63 -3.08 -2.29
N ASP A 49 1.28 -2.87 -3.57
CA ASP A 49 1.16 -3.93 -4.59
C ASP A 49 2.50 -4.69 -4.79
N LEU A 50 3.63 -3.98 -4.77
CA LEU A 50 4.96 -4.58 -4.89
C LEU A 50 5.32 -5.43 -3.66
N LEU A 51 4.93 -4.99 -2.46
CA LEU A 51 5.13 -5.76 -1.23
C LEU A 51 4.27 -7.03 -1.24
N GLY A 52 3.00 -6.97 -1.65
CA GLY A 52 2.14 -8.16 -1.76
C GLY A 52 2.60 -9.17 -2.81
N LYS A 53 3.14 -8.68 -3.93
CA LYS A 53 3.80 -9.55 -4.92
C LYS A 53 5.12 -10.13 -4.42
N ALA A 54 5.86 -9.45 -3.56
CA ALA A 54 7.07 -9.99 -2.96
C ALA A 54 6.75 -11.10 -1.93
N TYR A 55 5.67 -10.97 -1.17
CA TYR A 55 5.26 -11.93 -0.15
C TYR A 55 4.54 -13.18 -0.69
N SER A 56 3.97 -13.15 -1.89
CA SER A 56 3.39 -14.35 -2.54
C SER A 56 4.41 -15.43 -2.95
N LYS A 57 5.72 -15.23 -2.68
CA LYS A 57 6.75 -16.28 -2.80
C LYS A 57 6.87 -17.21 -1.58
N ARG A 58 6.04 -17.10 -0.55
CA ARG A 58 6.02 -18.04 0.61
C ARG A 58 5.25 -19.34 0.34
N GLY A 59 5.38 -19.91 -0.86
CA GLY A 59 4.60 -21.10 -1.21
C GLY A 59 4.96 -21.83 -2.49
N ARG A 60 6.07 -21.52 -3.17
CA ARG A 60 6.52 -22.37 -4.27
C ARG A 60 7.30 -23.54 -3.67
N PRO A 61 6.74 -24.76 -3.56
CA PRO A 61 7.55 -25.92 -3.21
C PRO A 61 8.70 -26.02 -4.22
N ALA A 62 9.90 -26.31 -3.72
CA ALA A 62 11.03 -26.60 -4.58
C ALA A 62 10.63 -27.75 -5.53
N LYS A 63 10.88 -27.59 -6.83
CA LYS A 63 10.71 -28.72 -7.75
C LYS A 63 11.72 -29.79 -7.34
N THR A 64 11.22 -30.99 -7.05
CA THR A 64 12.01 -32.22 -7.04
C THR A 64 12.53 -32.49 -8.44
#